data_AF-A0ABD1Y223-F1
#
_entry.id   AF-A0ABD1Y223-F1
#
_cell.length_a   1.000
_cell.length_b   1.000
_cell.length_c   1.000
_cell.angle_alpha   90.00
_cell.angle_beta   90.00
_cell.angle_gamma   90.00
#
_symmetry.space_group_name_H-M   'P 1'
#
loop_
_entity.id
_entity.type
_entity.pdbx_description
1 polymer ?
#
loop_
_entity_poly.entity_id
_entity_poly.type
_entity_poly.pdbx_seq_one_letter_code
_entity_poly.pdbx_strand_id
1 'polypeptide(L)'
;MDAIKNGEADIMSLEAGYAYTSFKNRSMKAILSEEYSFQGFHAPTYAAVAVVRKEMCDRNPHLTLENFCHLKTCHPGYQTSGGWNYPVLSLLKLGVDPRLINSSSLPNDVKTVTRFFSASCAPSDLGFATIPANPVMTWNGMKTTKKNATVTALLNANWTSALYTGKNWQNHVLSVSTHALAEVNQLTRSYLSTSGAVSQIIQDLNHNIMIEFSGISCILKDDNCSISGHCYSFLRNPSFFSSLIGICRT
;
A
#
# COMPACT_ATOMS: atom_id res chain seq x y z
N MET A 1 -12.35 9.24 -7.68
CA MET A 1 -11.34 10.32 -7.78
C MET A 1 -11.71 11.37 -8.82
N ASP A 2 -12.05 10.99 -10.06
CA ASP A 2 -12.43 11.97 -11.10
C ASP A 2 -13.65 12.80 -10.71
N ALA A 3 -14.67 12.19 -10.11
CA ALA A 3 -15.81 12.90 -9.55
C ALA A 3 -15.40 14.03 -8.58
N ILE A 4 -14.37 13.83 -7.74
CA ILE A 4 -13.88 14.89 -6.85
C ILE A 4 -13.16 15.99 -7.63
N LYS A 5 -12.34 15.60 -8.61
CA LYS A 5 -11.66 16.57 -9.49
C LYS A 5 -12.66 17.41 -10.30
N ASN A 6 -13.77 16.81 -10.72
CA ASN A 6 -14.82 17.46 -11.51
C ASN A 6 -15.82 18.24 -10.64
N GLY A 7 -15.72 18.17 -9.32
CA GLY A 7 -16.66 18.83 -8.39
C GLY A 7 -18.01 18.12 -8.24
N GLU A 8 -18.12 16.87 -8.71
CA GLU A 8 -19.30 16.00 -8.57
C GLU A 8 -19.33 15.30 -7.19
N ALA A 9 -18.18 15.22 -6.52
CA ALA A 9 -18.03 14.69 -5.17
C ALA A 9 -17.06 15.56 -4.35
N ASP A 10 -17.14 15.47 -3.03
CA ASP A 10 -16.37 16.35 -2.14
C ASP A 10 -15.20 15.66 -1.45
N ILE A 11 -15.42 14.43 -1.02
CA ILE A 11 -14.47 13.67 -0.21
C ILE A 11 -14.50 12.19 -0.56
N MET A 12 -13.41 11.51 -0.27
CA MET A 12 -13.36 10.04 -0.23
C MET A 12 -12.25 9.59 0.72
N SER A 13 -12.43 8.47 1.42
CA SER A 13 -11.32 7.79 2.09
C SER A 13 -10.53 6.99 1.06
N LEU A 14 -9.21 6.97 1.19
CA LEU A 14 -8.30 6.27 0.28
C LEU A 14 -7.24 5.53 1.07
N GLU A 15 -6.85 4.36 0.59
CA GLU A 15 -5.60 3.72 1.00
C GLU A 15 -4.40 4.56 0.49
N ALA A 16 -3.27 4.56 1.20
CA ALA A 16 -2.17 5.49 0.95
C ALA A 16 -1.56 5.44 -0.46
N GLY A 17 -1.56 4.28 -1.14
CA GLY A 17 -1.07 4.18 -2.52
C GLY A 17 -1.97 4.93 -3.50
N TYR A 18 -3.29 4.83 -3.30
CA TYR A 18 -4.27 5.62 -4.04
C TYR A 18 -4.27 7.09 -3.61
N ALA A 19 -4.04 7.37 -2.33
CA ALA A 19 -3.90 8.73 -1.83
C ALA A 19 -2.70 9.45 -2.46
N TYR A 20 -1.60 8.73 -2.65
CA TYR A 20 -0.42 9.22 -3.36
C TYR A 20 -0.75 9.53 -4.83
N THR A 21 -1.42 8.60 -5.51
CA THR A 21 -1.80 8.76 -6.92
C THR A 21 -2.80 9.90 -7.12
N SER A 22 -3.76 10.06 -6.21
CA SER A 22 -4.76 11.13 -6.26
C SER A 22 -4.14 12.50 -5.94
N PHE A 23 -3.21 12.56 -4.98
CA PHE A 23 -2.40 13.75 -4.71
C PHE A 23 -1.63 14.18 -5.96
N LYS A 24 -0.91 13.25 -6.59
CA LYS A 24 -0.04 13.55 -7.73
C LYS A 24 -0.82 13.88 -9.00
N ASN A 25 -1.86 13.12 -9.31
CA ASN A 25 -2.51 13.15 -10.63
C ASN A 25 -3.86 13.87 -10.63
N ARG A 26 -4.42 14.20 -9.46
CA ARG A 26 -5.75 14.83 -9.32
C ARG A 26 -5.75 16.04 -8.39
N SER A 27 -4.58 16.49 -7.92
CA SER A 27 -4.45 17.63 -7.02
C SER A 27 -5.36 17.53 -5.81
N MET A 28 -5.43 16.33 -5.22
CA MET A 28 -6.19 16.10 -3.98
C MET A 28 -5.28 16.28 -2.76
N LYS A 29 -5.86 16.62 -1.61
CA LYS A 29 -5.16 16.74 -0.33
C LYS A 29 -5.87 15.96 0.77
N ALA A 30 -5.11 15.38 1.68
CA ALA A 30 -5.63 14.80 2.91
C ALA A 30 -6.14 15.90 3.86
N ILE A 31 -7.31 15.69 4.47
CA ILE A 31 -7.91 16.61 5.45
C ILE A 31 -8.23 15.90 6.77
N LEU A 32 -8.52 14.60 6.73
CA LEU A 32 -8.64 13.76 7.91
C LEU A 32 -7.86 12.47 7.68
N SER A 33 -7.53 11.80 8.77
CA SER A 33 -6.94 10.47 8.83
C SER A 33 -7.90 9.57 9.58
N GLU A 34 -8.12 8.36 9.09
CA GLU A 34 -8.61 7.28 9.96
C GLU A 34 -7.64 7.10 11.14
N GLU A 35 -8.15 6.63 12.27
CA GLU A 35 -7.34 6.15 13.39
C GLU A 35 -7.80 4.74 13.75
N TYR A 36 -6.83 3.86 13.94
CA TYR A 36 -7.08 2.49 14.34
C TYR A 36 -6.77 2.33 15.83
N SER A 37 -7.46 1.45 16.53
CA SER A 37 -7.06 1.10 17.90
C SER A 37 -6.23 -0.17 17.91
N PHE A 38 -5.12 -0.16 18.64
CA PHE A 38 -4.36 -1.36 18.98
C PHE A 38 -4.11 -1.36 20.48
N GLN A 39 -4.64 -2.37 21.18
CA GLN A 39 -4.54 -2.50 22.64
C GLN A 39 -4.99 -1.24 23.43
N GLY A 40 -6.00 -0.53 22.93
CA GLY A 40 -6.51 0.69 23.58
C GLY A 40 -5.76 1.98 23.24
N PHE A 41 -4.74 1.93 22.38
CA PHE A 41 -4.03 3.11 21.88
C PHE A 41 -4.44 3.47 20.45
N HIS A 42 -4.59 4.77 20.18
CA HIS A 42 -4.79 5.31 18.84
C HIS A 42 -3.50 5.17 18.02
N ALA A 43 -3.59 4.42 16.91
CA ALA A 43 -2.51 4.16 15.99
C ALA A 43 -2.78 4.91 14.66
N PRO A 44 -1.94 5.90 14.31
CA PRO A 44 -2.06 6.66 13.05
C PRO A 44 -1.47 5.91 11.84
N THR A 45 -1.03 4.67 12.05
CA THR A 45 -0.46 3.78 11.05
C THR A 45 -0.94 2.35 11.32
N TYR A 46 -0.91 1.51 10.30
CA TYR A 46 -1.09 0.06 10.42
C TYR A 46 0.11 -0.65 9.79
N ALA A 47 0.19 -1.99 9.87
CA ALA A 47 1.34 -2.79 9.45
C ALA A 47 1.11 -3.67 8.22
N ALA A 48 2.19 -3.98 7.51
CA ALA A 48 2.25 -4.93 6.41
C ALA A 48 2.67 -6.29 6.84
N VAL A 49 1.87 -7.24 6.40
CA VAL A 49 2.07 -8.62 6.78
C VAL A 49 1.71 -9.47 5.57
N ALA A 50 2.59 -10.43 5.27
CA ALA A 50 2.17 -11.58 4.49
C ALA A 50 1.55 -12.57 5.48
N VAL A 51 0.34 -13.03 5.18
CA VAL A 51 -0.30 -14.08 5.97
C VAL A 51 -0.18 -15.37 5.19
N VAL A 52 0.30 -16.41 5.88
CA VAL A 52 0.56 -17.73 5.31
C VAL A 52 -0.20 -18.79 6.10
N ARG A 53 -0.38 -19.97 5.50
CA ARG A 53 -0.96 -21.12 6.21
C ARG A 53 -0.02 -21.56 7.32
N LYS A 54 -0.57 -21.93 8.48
CA LYS A 54 0.20 -22.44 9.62
C LYS A 54 1.12 -23.60 9.24
N GLU A 55 0.62 -24.53 8.43
CA GLU A 55 1.38 -25.68 7.90
C GLU A 55 2.68 -25.31 7.16
N MET A 56 2.75 -24.11 6.59
CA MET A 56 3.96 -23.62 5.93
C MET A 56 5.00 -23.20 6.97
N CYS A 57 4.57 -22.54 8.04
CA CYS A 57 5.40 -22.19 9.18
C CYS A 57 5.87 -23.41 9.97
N ASP A 58 5.00 -24.41 10.17
CA ASP A 58 5.35 -25.62 10.90
C ASP A 58 6.43 -26.43 10.15
N ARG A 59 6.40 -26.41 8.81
CA ARG A 59 7.41 -27.05 7.95
C ARG A 59 8.70 -26.24 7.83
N ASN A 60 8.60 -24.91 7.83
CA ASN A 60 9.75 -24.02 7.82
C ASN A 60 9.50 -22.85 8.79
N PRO A 61 10.04 -22.90 10.02
CA PRO A 61 9.85 -21.82 11.00
C PRO A 61 10.60 -20.53 10.63
N HIS A 62 11.47 -20.57 9.62
CA HIS A 62 12.27 -19.44 9.14
C HIS A 62 11.87 -19.06 7.71
N LEU A 63 10.59 -18.75 7.50
CA LEU A 63 10.10 -18.33 6.18
C LEU A 63 10.79 -17.04 5.73
N THR A 64 11.35 -17.09 4.53
CA THR A 64 11.89 -15.95 3.81
C THR A 64 11.04 -15.65 2.57
N LEU A 65 11.26 -14.49 1.96
CA LEU A 65 10.51 -14.10 0.76
C LEU A 65 10.74 -15.09 -0.40
N GLU A 66 11.94 -15.69 -0.50
CA GLU A 66 12.24 -16.68 -1.55
C GLU A 66 11.33 -17.92 -1.48
N ASN A 67 10.86 -18.29 -0.29
CA ASN A 67 9.99 -19.46 -0.12
C ASN A 67 8.62 -19.30 -0.79
N PHE A 68 8.24 -18.08 -1.20
CA PHE A 68 6.99 -17.81 -1.90
C PHE A 68 7.11 -17.80 -3.43
N CYS A 69 8.32 -17.99 -3.96
CA CYS A 69 8.54 -18.09 -5.40
C CYS A 69 7.72 -19.25 -5.99
N HIS A 70 7.09 -19.03 -7.14
CA HIS A 70 6.16 -19.94 -7.81
C HIS A 70 4.90 -20.32 -7.02
N LEU A 71 4.65 -19.72 -5.86
CA LEU A 71 3.39 -19.89 -5.15
C LEU A 71 2.31 -18.96 -5.69
N LYS A 72 1.05 -19.24 -5.32
CA LYS A 72 -0.09 -18.36 -5.60
C LYS A 72 -0.19 -17.27 -4.54
N THR A 73 -0.57 -16.07 -4.96
CA THR A 73 -0.76 -14.93 -4.05
C THR A 73 -2.14 -14.30 -4.17
N CYS A 74 -2.61 -13.77 -3.04
CA CYS A 74 -3.79 -12.92 -2.97
C CYS A 74 -3.36 -11.57 -2.41
N HIS A 75 -3.65 -10.52 -3.16
CA HIS A 75 -3.39 -9.15 -2.80
C HIS A 75 -4.73 -8.47 -2.56
N PRO A 76 -4.87 -7.66 -1.52
CA PRO A 76 -6.11 -6.94 -1.25
C PRO A 76 -6.42 -5.87 -2.30
N GLY A 77 -5.41 -5.25 -2.94
CA GLY A 77 -5.69 -4.47 -4.15
C GLY A 77 -4.48 -3.97 -4.94
N TYR A 78 -4.62 -3.86 -6.27
CA TYR A 78 -3.60 -3.32 -7.17
C TYR A 78 -3.30 -1.85 -6.88
N GLN A 79 -2.01 -1.45 -6.86
CA GLN A 79 -1.53 -0.08 -6.53
C GLN A 79 -1.84 0.44 -5.13
N THR A 80 -2.42 -0.39 -4.26
CA THR A 80 -2.44 -0.08 -2.84
C THR A 80 -1.00 -0.04 -2.33
N SER A 81 -0.67 0.87 -1.41
CA SER A 81 0.64 0.81 -0.74
C SER A 81 0.78 -0.57 -0.09
N GLY A 82 -0.37 -1.01 0.43
CA GLY A 82 -0.71 -2.27 1.05
C GLY A 82 -0.31 -3.56 0.40
N GLY A 83 -1.31 -4.06 -0.28
CA GLY A 83 -1.25 -5.29 -1.01
C GLY A 83 -0.30 -5.26 -2.19
N TRP A 84 0.20 -4.11 -2.64
CA TRP A 84 0.94 -4.06 -3.91
C TRP A 84 2.29 -3.36 -3.83
N ASN A 85 2.36 -2.07 -3.48
CA ASN A 85 3.58 -1.31 -3.68
C ASN A 85 4.72 -1.78 -2.75
N TYR A 86 4.43 -2.08 -1.48
CA TYR A 86 5.41 -2.66 -0.56
C TYR A 86 5.85 -4.07 -1.00
N PRO A 87 4.95 -5.03 -1.30
CA PRO A 87 5.33 -6.33 -1.85
C PRO A 87 6.18 -6.26 -3.12
N VAL A 88 5.82 -5.41 -4.10
CA VAL A 88 6.59 -5.24 -5.34
C VAL A 88 7.99 -4.70 -5.02
N LEU A 89 8.10 -3.68 -4.16
CA LEU A 89 9.41 -3.16 -3.74
C LEU A 89 10.27 -4.25 -3.08
N SER A 90 9.68 -5.12 -2.28
CA SER A 90 10.39 -6.24 -1.65
C SER A 90 10.91 -7.24 -2.69
N LEU A 91 10.13 -7.53 -3.74
CA LEU A 91 10.57 -8.39 -4.86
C LEU A 91 11.69 -7.76 -5.68
N LEU A 92 11.62 -6.45 -5.96
CA LEU A 92 12.70 -5.73 -6.64
C LEU A 92 14.01 -5.79 -5.83
N LYS A 93 13.92 -5.59 -4.51
CA LYS A 93 15.05 -5.72 -3.58
C LYS A 93 15.61 -7.14 -3.51
N LEU A 94 14.75 -8.14 -3.71
CA LEU A 94 15.16 -9.54 -3.84
C LEU A 94 15.90 -9.83 -5.17
N GLY A 95 15.87 -8.89 -6.12
CA GLY A 95 16.52 -9.04 -7.43
C GLY A 95 15.59 -9.56 -8.53
N VAL A 96 14.26 -9.48 -8.34
CA VAL A 96 13.30 -9.81 -9.40
C VAL A 96 13.33 -8.69 -10.46
N ASP A 97 13.88 -8.99 -11.63
CA ASP A 97 13.98 -8.02 -12.73
C ASP A 97 12.79 -8.12 -13.70
N PRO A 98 11.92 -7.09 -13.81
CA PRO A 98 10.78 -7.11 -14.72
C PRO A 98 11.16 -7.10 -16.20
N ARG A 99 12.39 -6.70 -16.56
CA ARG A 99 12.86 -6.65 -17.95
C ARG A 99 13.01 -8.04 -18.58
N LEU A 100 13.05 -9.08 -17.77
CA LEU A 100 13.12 -10.46 -18.22
C LEU A 100 11.77 -11.00 -18.74
N ILE A 101 10.66 -10.27 -18.48
CA ILE A 101 9.37 -10.54 -19.11
C ILE A 101 9.24 -9.66 -20.35
N ASN A 102 9.34 -10.28 -21.52
CA ASN A 102 9.20 -9.59 -22.81
C ASN A 102 7.72 -9.35 -23.16
N SER A 103 7.09 -8.42 -22.43
CA SER A 103 5.71 -7.98 -22.69
C SER A 103 5.61 -6.47 -22.57
N SER A 104 5.47 -5.75 -23.68
CA SER A 104 5.31 -4.29 -23.67
C SER A 104 3.92 -3.84 -23.19
N SER A 105 2.94 -4.74 -23.16
CA SER A 105 1.57 -4.44 -22.73
C SER A 105 1.38 -4.45 -21.21
N LEU A 106 2.34 -5.00 -20.46
CA LEU A 106 2.28 -5.05 -19.00
C LEU A 106 3.11 -3.92 -18.37
N PRO A 107 2.60 -3.28 -17.31
CA PRO A 107 3.40 -2.47 -16.40
C PRO A 107 4.53 -3.29 -15.75
N ASN A 108 5.63 -2.64 -15.38
CA ASN A 108 6.80 -3.31 -14.83
C ASN A 108 6.57 -3.87 -13.43
N ASP A 109 5.73 -3.24 -12.60
CA ASP A 109 5.31 -3.82 -11.33
C ASP A 109 4.54 -5.14 -11.51
N VAL A 110 3.65 -5.23 -12.51
CA VAL A 110 2.93 -6.45 -12.87
C VAL A 110 3.88 -7.52 -13.40
N LYS A 111 4.88 -7.15 -14.21
CA LYS A 111 5.93 -8.08 -14.65
C LYS A 111 6.72 -8.65 -13.48
N THR A 112 7.08 -7.81 -12.50
CA THR A 112 7.79 -8.24 -11.29
C THR A 112 6.99 -9.30 -10.54
N VAL A 113 5.69 -9.07 -10.31
CA VAL A 113 4.81 -10.04 -9.61
C VAL A 113 4.64 -11.32 -10.43
N THR A 114 4.37 -11.20 -11.74
CA THR A 114 4.15 -12.33 -12.65
C THR A 114 5.39 -13.19 -12.83
N ARG A 115 6.59 -12.59 -12.75
CA ARG A 115 7.85 -13.33 -12.81
C ARG A 115 8.10 -14.16 -11.56
N PHE A 116 7.62 -13.71 -10.41
CA PHE A 116 7.92 -14.33 -9.13
C PHE A 116 6.87 -15.34 -8.66
N PHE A 117 5.58 -15.07 -8.91
CA PHE A 117 4.47 -15.92 -8.47
C PHE A 117 3.85 -16.68 -9.64
N SER A 118 3.33 -17.89 -9.38
CA SER A 118 2.69 -18.69 -10.44
C SER A 118 1.31 -18.18 -10.84
N ALA A 119 0.61 -17.53 -9.91
CA ALA A 119 -0.62 -16.80 -10.16
C ALA A 119 -0.89 -15.79 -9.05
N SER A 120 -1.50 -14.67 -9.40
CA SER A 120 -1.85 -13.62 -8.44
C SER A 120 -3.29 -13.16 -8.64
N CYS A 121 -4.02 -13.00 -7.54
CA CYS A 121 -5.29 -12.28 -7.51
C CYS A 121 -5.02 -10.92 -6.88
N ALA A 122 -5.22 -9.84 -7.63
CA ALA A 122 -5.13 -8.49 -7.14
C ALA A 122 -6.31 -7.70 -7.73
N PRO A 123 -7.45 -7.62 -7.03
CA PRO A 123 -8.54 -6.79 -7.51
C PRO A 123 -8.05 -5.34 -7.57
N SER A 124 -8.51 -4.58 -8.55
CA SER A 124 -8.37 -3.13 -8.51
C SER A 124 -9.42 -2.57 -7.54
N ASP A 125 -9.26 -2.84 -6.25
CA ASP A 125 -9.82 -2.07 -5.12
C ASP A 125 -9.32 -2.59 -3.75
N LEU A 126 -8.61 -1.72 -3.01
CA LEU A 126 -8.34 -1.55 -1.56
C LEU A 126 -7.90 -2.72 -0.61
N GLY A 127 -6.67 -2.63 -0.06
CA GLY A 127 -6.26 -3.11 1.29
C GLY A 127 -4.75 -3.41 1.52
N PHE A 128 -4.35 -3.95 2.69
CA PHE A 128 -3.33 -3.45 3.65
C PHE A 128 -1.80 -3.85 3.58
N ALA A 129 -0.91 -2.95 4.10
CA ALA A 129 0.53 -3.04 4.45
C ALA A 129 0.99 -1.94 5.49
N THR A 130 2.28 -1.66 5.78
CA THR A 130 2.68 -0.74 6.88
C THR A 130 2.62 0.70 6.45
N ILE A 131 1.51 1.34 6.74
CA ILE A 131 1.00 2.46 5.96
C ILE A 131 0.35 3.45 6.92
N PRO A 132 0.45 4.76 6.67
CA PRO A 132 -0.38 5.72 7.39
C PRO A 132 -1.84 5.30 7.32
N ALA A 133 -2.61 5.64 8.34
CA ALA A 133 -4.02 5.35 8.27
C ALA A 133 -4.67 5.98 7.03
N ASN A 134 -5.82 5.47 6.60
CA ASN A 134 -6.38 5.88 5.32
C ASN A 134 -6.81 7.36 5.39
N PRO A 135 -6.28 8.26 4.54
CA PRO A 135 -6.71 9.64 4.58
C PRO A 135 -8.08 9.82 3.92
N VAL A 136 -8.90 10.66 4.53
CA VAL A 136 -10.01 11.32 3.84
C VAL A 136 -9.42 12.46 3.02
N MET A 137 -9.57 12.36 1.71
CA MET A 137 -9.03 13.31 0.75
C MET A 137 -10.11 14.14 0.08
N THR A 138 -9.74 15.37 -0.26
CA THR A 138 -10.59 16.31 -1.00
C THR A 138 -9.80 17.05 -2.09
N TRP A 139 -10.48 17.74 -2.99
CA TRP A 139 -9.83 18.58 -4.00
C TRP A 139 -9.05 19.74 -3.34
N ASN A 140 -7.84 20.02 -3.81
CA ASN A 140 -6.96 21.00 -3.18
C ASN A 140 -7.56 22.41 -3.13
N GLY A 141 -8.32 22.81 -4.16
CA GLY A 141 -8.98 24.12 -4.23
C GLY A 141 -10.33 24.21 -3.49
N MET A 142 -10.71 23.21 -2.67
CA MET A 142 -11.92 23.30 -1.85
C MET A 142 -11.86 24.52 -0.92
N LYS A 143 -12.93 25.34 -0.94
CA LYS A 143 -13.06 26.53 -0.08
C LYS A 143 -12.91 26.17 1.39
N THR A 144 -12.17 26.99 2.15
CA THR A 144 -11.90 26.76 3.59
C THR A 144 -13.18 26.60 4.41
N THR A 145 -14.22 27.39 4.16
CA THR A 145 -15.51 27.26 4.85
C THR A 145 -16.14 25.90 4.64
N LYS A 146 -16.11 25.38 3.40
CA LYS A 146 -16.62 24.04 3.08
C LYS A 146 -15.76 22.96 3.73
N LYS A 147 -14.43 23.09 3.65
CA LYS A 147 -13.47 22.19 4.30
C LYS A 147 -13.77 22.07 5.80
N ASN A 148 -13.88 23.20 6.50
CA ASN A 148 -14.09 23.21 7.95
C ASN A 148 -15.45 22.63 8.32
N ALA A 149 -16.51 22.98 7.59
CA ALA A 149 -17.85 22.40 7.81
C ALA A 149 -17.83 20.87 7.64
N THR A 150 -17.16 20.35 6.60
CA THR A 150 -17.02 18.91 6.37
C THR A 150 -16.22 18.23 7.48
N VAL A 151 -15.09 18.80 7.89
CA VAL A 151 -14.26 18.28 8.99
C VAL A 151 -15.08 18.21 10.28
N THR A 152 -15.74 19.31 10.66
CA THR A 152 -16.59 19.34 11.86
C THR A 152 -17.73 18.34 11.78
N ALA A 153 -18.40 18.21 10.63
CA ALA A 153 -19.49 17.25 10.45
C ALA A 153 -19.01 15.81 10.62
N LEU A 154 -17.84 15.46 10.08
CA LEU A 154 -17.27 14.11 10.19
C LEU A 154 -16.78 13.79 11.60
N LEU A 155 -16.14 14.74 12.28
CA LEU A 155 -15.67 14.55 13.66
C LEU A 155 -16.82 14.44 14.68
N ASN A 156 -17.95 15.10 14.40
CA ASN A 156 -19.13 15.08 15.27
C ASN A 156 -20.13 13.97 14.92
N ALA A 157 -19.90 13.20 13.84
CA ALA A 157 -20.80 12.14 13.43
C ALA A 157 -20.83 11.02 14.48
N ASN A 158 -22.02 10.53 14.84
CA ASN A 158 -22.14 9.37 15.71
C ASN A 158 -21.83 8.10 14.89
N TRP A 159 -20.74 7.41 15.27
CA TRP A 159 -20.07 6.31 14.56
C TRP A 159 -20.95 5.10 14.22
N THR A 160 -22.20 5.05 14.67
CA THR A 160 -23.04 3.84 14.70
C THR A 160 -24.05 3.67 13.56
N SER A 161 -24.18 4.57 12.57
CA SER A 161 -25.30 4.38 11.59
C SER A 161 -25.14 4.86 10.15
N ALA A 162 -24.05 5.55 9.75
CA ALA A 162 -23.92 6.02 8.36
C ALA A 162 -22.54 5.82 7.71
N LEU A 163 -21.45 5.91 8.48
CA LEU A 163 -20.08 5.73 7.95
C LEU A 163 -19.68 4.24 7.86
N TYR A 164 -20.26 3.40 8.74
CA TYR A 164 -19.93 1.98 8.91
C TYR A 164 -21.04 1.01 8.53
N THR A 165 -22.22 1.48 8.12
CA THR A 165 -23.31 0.59 7.70
C THR A 165 -23.68 0.90 6.26
N GLY A 166 -22.86 0.39 5.34
CA GLY A 166 -23.30 0.27 3.95
C GLY A 166 -24.61 -0.54 3.95
N LYS A 167 -25.64 -0.07 3.24
CA LYS A 167 -26.99 -0.67 3.26
C LYS A 167 -27.03 -2.17 2.91
N ASN A 168 -25.94 -2.76 2.40
CA ASN A 168 -25.82 -4.17 2.02
C ASN A 168 -24.38 -4.73 2.21
N TRP A 169 -23.66 -4.45 3.31
CA TRP A 169 -22.33 -5.02 3.61
C TRP A 169 -21.19 -4.77 2.59
N GLN A 170 -21.41 -3.94 1.56
CA GLN A 170 -20.44 -3.80 0.47
C GLN A 170 -19.82 -2.41 0.29
N ASN A 171 -20.33 -1.36 0.94
CA ASN A 171 -19.86 0.01 0.70
C ASN A 171 -19.69 0.78 2.02
N HIS A 172 -18.61 0.49 2.76
CA HIS A 172 -18.20 1.31 3.89
C HIS A 172 -17.36 2.49 3.38
N VAL A 173 -17.63 3.71 3.86
CA VAL A 173 -16.87 4.91 3.46
C VAL A 173 -15.50 4.92 4.15
N LEU A 174 -15.41 4.32 5.33
CA LEU A 174 -14.19 4.16 6.13
C LEU A 174 -13.88 2.67 6.30
N SER A 175 -12.64 2.36 6.69
CA SER A 175 -12.30 0.99 7.09
C SER A 175 -13.17 0.51 8.25
N VAL A 176 -13.55 -0.77 8.22
CA VAL A 176 -14.30 -1.40 9.33
C VAL A 176 -13.52 -1.40 10.65
N SER A 177 -12.20 -1.22 10.59
CA SER A 177 -11.33 -1.13 11.76
C SER A 177 -11.13 0.30 12.28
N THR A 178 -11.65 1.32 11.60
CA THR A 178 -11.52 2.72 12.02
C THR A 178 -12.25 2.93 13.35
N HIS A 179 -11.56 3.48 14.34
CA HIS A 179 -12.12 3.81 15.66
C HIS A 179 -12.40 5.30 15.82
N ALA A 180 -11.62 6.14 15.16
CA ALA A 180 -11.78 7.59 15.17
C ALA A 180 -11.27 8.20 13.86
N LEU A 181 -11.51 9.50 13.69
CA LEU A 181 -10.92 10.34 12.66
C LEU A 181 -10.13 11.45 13.34
N ALA A 182 -8.97 11.78 12.79
CA ALA A 182 -8.12 12.87 13.25
C ALA A 182 -7.84 13.87 12.12
N GLU A 183 -7.73 15.16 12.46
CA GLU A 183 -7.39 16.18 11.47
C GLU A 183 -5.94 16.05 10.97
N VAL A 184 -5.75 16.17 9.66
CA VAL A 184 -4.41 16.17 9.05
C VAL A 184 -3.93 17.60 8.88
N ASN A 185 -3.08 18.04 9.82
CA ASN A 185 -2.53 19.41 9.88
C ASN A 185 -1.20 19.58 9.12
N GLN A 186 -0.90 18.69 8.17
CA GLN A 186 0.34 18.69 7.42
C GLN A 186 0.12 18.48 5.92
N LEU A 187 1.14 18.77 5.11
CA LEU A 187 1.09 18.52 3.67
C LEU A 187 0.87 17.03 3.39
N THR A 188 0.10 16.72 2.35
CA THR A 188 -0.23 15.33 1.98
C THR A 188 1.03 14.49 1.71
N ARG A 189 2.06 15.07 1.10
CA ARG A 189 3.36 14.40 0.92
C ARG A 189 4.01 14.01 2.26
N SER A 190 3.96 14.91 3.24
CA SER A 190 4.52 14.66 4.59
C SER A 190 3.70 13.60 5.34
N TYR A 191 2.38 13.64 5.19
CA TYR A 191 1.47 12.65 5.76
C TYR A 191 1.71 11.25 5.22
N LEU A 192 1.86 11.11 3.90
CA LEU A 192 2.10 9.81 3.29
C LEU A 192 3.49 9.25 3.63
N SER A 193 4.47 10.12 3.93
CA SER A 193 5.79 9.73 4.41
C SER A 193 6.40 8.59 3.56
N THR A 194 6.85 7.51 4.19
CA THR A 194 7.43 6.33 3.53
C THR A 194 6.50 5.70 2.49
N SER A 195 5.20 5.60 2.75
CA SER A 195 4.24 5.01 1.80
C SER A 195 4.15 5.81 0.50
N GLY A 196 4.29 7.14 0.59
CA GLY A 196 4.36 8.03 -0.58
C GLY A 196 5.66 7.84 -1.38
N ALA A 197 6.79 7.66 -0.71
CA ALA A 197 8.07 7.37 -1.36
C ALA A 197 8.05 6.01 -2.09
N VAL A 198 7.51 4.96 -1.45
CA VAL A 198 7.34 3.65 -2.07
C VAL A 198 6.42 3.73 -3.29
N SER A 199 5.31 4.48 -3.19
CA SER A 199 4.39 4.64 -4.32
C SER A 199 5.00 5.42 -5.49
N GLN A 200 5.84 6.42 -5.23
CA GLN A 200 6.63 7.10 -6.27
C GLN A 200 7.55 6.12 -7.00
N ILE A 201 8.29 5.28 -6.26
CA ILE A 201 9.21 4.28 -6.82
C ILE A 201 8.45 3.34 -7.78
N ILE A 202 7.26 2.85 -7.40
CA ILE A 202 6.45 1.98 -8.25
C ILE A 202 5.92 2.71 -9.49
N GLN A 203 5.53 3.99 -9.36
CA GLN A 203 5.14 4.77 -10.53
C GLN A 203 6.31 5.00 -11.49
N ASP A 204 7.50 5.34 -10.99
CA ASP A 204 8.70 5.56 -11.80
C ASP A 204 9.13 4.29 -12.53
N LEU A 205 9.05 3.14 -11.84
CA LEU A 205 9.29 1.81 -12.40
C LEU A 205 8.39 1.56 -13.62
N ASN A 206 7.11 1.91 -13.54
CA ASN A 206 6.14 1.71 -14.62
C ASN A 206 6.32 2.66 -15.80
N HIS A 207 6.99 3.81 -15.60
CA HIS A 207 7.32 4.75 -16.68
C HIS A 207 8.69 4.47 -17.34
N ASN A 208 9.30 3.30 -17.09
CA ASN A 208 10.65 2.94 -17.56
C ASN A 208 11.73 3.96 -17.17
N ILE A 209 11.52 4.69 -16.06
CA ILE A 209 12.59 5.49 -15.48
C ILE A 209 13.58 4.50 -14.88
N MET A 210 14.83 4.54 -15.34
CA MET A 210 15.91 3.69 -14.84
C MET A 210 16.06 3.94 -13.33
N ILE A 211 15.48 3.06 -12.51
CA ILE A 211 15.83 2.99 -11.11
C ILE A 211 17.18 2.28 -11.07
N GLU A 212 18.25 3.05 -11.24
CA GLU A 212 19.58 2.59 -10.85
C GLU A 212 19.54 2.36 -9.35
N PHE A 213 19.21 1.12 -8.96
CA PHE A 213 19.53 0.64 -7.64
C PHE A 213 21.06 0.51 -7.58
N SER A 214 21.73 1.64 -7.40
CA SER A 214 23.17 1.78 -7.35
C SER A 214 23.69 0.88 -6.22
N GLY A 215 24.11 -0.34 -6.57
CA GLY A 215 24.56 -1.38 -5.63
C GLY A 215 23.83 -2.73 -5.67
N ILE A 216 22.79 -2.93 -6.50
CA ILE A 216 22.20 -4.28 -6.67
C ILE A 216 23.01 -5.07 -7.70
N SER A 217 23.94 -5.87 -7.19
CA SER A 217 24.59 -6.96 -7.95
C SER A 217 23.84 -8.30 -7.76
N CYS A 218 22.53 -8.27 -7.51
CA CYS A 218 21.71 -9.47 -7.35
C CYS A 218 20.69 -9.54 -8.50
N ILE A 219 20.96 -10.44 -9.45
CA ILE A 219 19.98 -10.89 -10.44
C ILE A 219 19.48 -12.24 -9.91
N LEU A 220 18.17 -12.39 -9.70
CA LEU A 220 17.59 -13.72 -9.57
C LEU A 220 17.81 -14.45 -10.90
N LYS A 221 18.84 -15.31 -10.92
CA LYS A 221 19.14 -16.16 -12.08
C LYS A 221 18.07 -17.24 -12.16
N ASP A 222 17.30 -17.14 -13.24
CA ASP A 222 16.42 -18.17 -13.76
C ASP A 222 15.29 -18.62 -12.83
N ASP A 223 14.40 -19.43 -13.40
CA ASP A 223 13.16 -19.94 -12.80
C ASP A 223 13.38 -20.87 -11.58
N ASN A 224 14.59 -20.91 -11.01
CA ASN A 224 14.97 -21.81 -9.91
C ASN A 224 14.96 -21.14 -8.52
N CYS A 225 14.41 -19.92 -8.41
CA CYS A 225 14.20 -19.22 -7.13
C CYS A 225 15.45 -19.08 -6.24
N SER A 226 16.65 -19.26 -6.81
CA SER A 226 17.93 -19.27 -6.08
C SER A 226 18.71 -18.00 -6.38
N ILE A 227 19.10 -17.28 -5.33
CA ILE A 227 19.90 -16.06 -5.46
C ILE A 227 21.36 -16.46 -5.70
N SER A 228 21.97 -15.97 -6.78
CA SER A 228 23.43 -16.03 -6.96
C SER A 228 24.04 -14.64 -6.76
N GLY A 229 24.90 -14.47 -5.75
CA GLY A 229 25.66 -13.23 -5.50
C GLY A 229 25.64 -12.76 -4.04
N HIS A 230 26.63 -11.97 -3.63
CA HIS A 230 26.61 -11.30 -2.33
C HIS A 230 25.64 -10.12 -2.37
N CYS A 231 24.42 -10.30 -1.85
CA CYS A 231 23.50 -9.18 -1.65
C CYS A 231 23.97 -8.36 -0.44
N TYR A 232 24.81 -7.36 -0.72
CA TYR A 232 25.15 -6.36 0.28
C TYR A 232 23.89 -5.57 0.64
N SER A 233 23.59 -5.55 1.94
CA SER A 233 22.50 -4.80 2.55
C SER A 233 22.72 -3.29 2.36
N PHE A 234 22.16 -2.71 1.30
CA PHE A 234 22.02 -1.27 1.17
C PHE A 234 20.65 -0.84 1.70
N LEU A 235 20.64 -0.52 3.00
CA LEU A 235 19.96 0.61 3.65
C LEU A 235 20.29 0.47 5.15
N ARG A 236 21.28 1.24 5.62
CA ARG A 236 21.56 1.44 7.07
C ARG A 236 20.41 2.21 7.71
N ASN A 237 19.24 1.60 7.82
CA ASN A 237 18.21 2.08 8.72
C ASN A 237 17.38 0.88 9.20
N PRO A 238 17.69 0.34 10.40
CA PRO A 238 17.06 -0.87 10.94
C PRO A 238 15.55 -0.74 11.19
N SER A 239 14.98 0.46 11.03
CA SER A 239 13.55 0.73 11.09
C SER A 239 12.76 0.29 9.84
N PHE A 240 13.42 -0.12 8.74
CA PHE A 240 12.77 -0.61 7.52
C PHE A 240 12.46 -2.12 7.52
N PHE A 241 12.93 -2.87 8.52
CA PHE A 241 12.95 -4.34 8.51
C PHE A 241 11.70 -5.04 9.07
N SER A 242 10.63 -4.34 9.42
CA SER A 242 9.49 -4.97 10.11
C SER A 242 8.31 -5.39 9.23
N SER A 243 8.29 -5.06 7.93
CA SER A 243 7.02 -4.95 7.19
C SER A 243 6.81 -5.97 6.07
N LEU A 244 7.24 -7.22 6.27
CA LEU A 244 6.70 -8.40 5.59
C LEU A 244 7.18 -9.63 6.37
N ILE A 245 6.99 -9.58 7.70
CA ILE A 245 7.13 -10.77 8.52
C ILE A 245 5.94 -11.65 8.15
N GLY A 246 6.20 -12.85 7.63
CA GLY A 246 5.19 -13.90 7.60
C GLY A 246 4.74 -14.13 9.04
N ILE A 247 3.57 -13.61 9.42
CA ILE A 247 3.09 -13.83 10.79
C ILE A 247 2.58 -15.27 10.85
N CYS A 248 3.44 -16.15 11.36
CA CYS A 248 3.06 -17.47 11.80
C CYS A 248 2.20 -17.30 13.06
N ARG A 249 0.87 -17.38 12.94
CA ARG A 249 0.02 -17.53 14.12
C ARG A 249 0.32 -18.87 14.77
N THR A 250 0.78 -18.83 16.01
CA THR A 250 0.84 -19.99 16.92
C THR A 250 -0.54 -20.58 17.11
#